data_AF-A0AAD5AIA0-F1
#
_entry.id   AF-A0AAD5AIA0-F1
#
_cell.length_a   1.000
_cell.length_b   1.000
_cell.length_c   1.000
_cell.angle_alpha   90.00
_cell.angle_beta   90.00
_cell.angle_gamma   90.00
#
_symmetry.space_group_name_H-M   'P 1'
#
loop_
_entity.id
_entity.type
_entity.pdbx_description
1 polymer ?
#
loop_
_entity_poly.entity_id
_entity_poly.type
_entity_poly.pdbx_seq_one_letter_code
_entity_poly.pdbx_strand_id
1 'polypeptide(L)'
;SQIWIRTCVHLLLYITVAAYPSEIGNPITDDIKKISLLKQNIPKDYKITVQYLPKEVSSMCWVQLNVFHLEESLKDLAQKFGNISSNKDYIATFIQMLQEMRYIIGNSLESSMLEFQCHYREEKWLTPRYFQFVEDFFNTANSSREDEDCEPPPCPATIKATTTTLATMPTPPPTQIRSQDGSMNPRVLTEIMKKSLYSLLFIPVIAAVLLLAWKV
;
A
#
# COMPACT_ATOMS: atom_id res chain seq x y z
N SER A 1 34.53 37.83 -13.65
CA SER A 1 35.00 36.46 -13.97
C SER A 1 34.44 35.40 -13.01
N GLN A 2 34.59 35.53 -11.67
CA GLN A 2 34.12 34.50 -10.71
C GLN A 2 32.59 34.25 -10.65
N ILE A 3 31.76 35.27 -10.88
CA ILE A 3 30.28 35.15 -10.78
C ILE A 3 29.73 34.21 -11.87
N TRP A 4 30.26 34.29 -13.09
CA TRP A 4 29.83 33.45 -14.21
C TRP A 4 30.19 31.98 -14.00
N ILE A 5 31.38 31.71 -13.45
CA ILE A 5 31.82 30.34 -13.14
C ILE A 5 30.89 29.71 -12.09
N ARG A 6 30.53 30.46 -11.05
CA ARG A 6 29.63 29.98 -10.00
C ARG A 6 28.22 29.68 -10.52
N THR A 7 27.68 30.55 -11.38
CA THR A 7 26.38 30.33 -12.02
C THR A 7 26.42 29.12 -12.95
N CYS A 8 27.49 28.94 -13.74
CA CYS A 8 27.64 27.78 -14.61
C CYS A 8 27.77 26.47 -13.83
N VAL A 9 28.54 26.44 -12.73
CA VAL A 9 28.66 25.25 -11.89
C VAL A 9 27.32 24.88 -11.25
N HIS A 10 26.58 25.86 -10.72
CA HIS A 10 25.26 25.59 -10.14
C HIS A 10 24.24 25.15 -11.20
N LEU A 11 24.26 25.74 -12.39
CA LEU A 11 23.38 25.35 -13.50
C LEU A 11 23.70 23.94 -13.99
N LEU A 12 24.98 23.60 -14.16
CA LEU A 12 25.41 22.26 -14.53
C LEU A 12 25.04 21.23 -13.46
N LEU A 13 25.22 21.55 -12.18
CA LEU A 13 24.79 20.71 -11.07
C LEU A 13 23.27 20.48 -11.08
N TYR A 14 22.49 21.54 -11.32
CA TYR A 14 21.03 21.45 -11.42
C TYR A 14 20.58 20.60 -12.61
N ILE A 15 21.24 20.75 -13.77
CA ILE A 15 20.97 19.93 -14.95
C ILE A 15 21.35 18.47 -14.68
N THR A 16 22.47 18.18 -14.00
CA THR A 16 22.81 16.80 -13.64
C THR A 16 21.85 16.18 -12.64
N VAL A 17 21.24 16.96 -11.74
CA VAL A 17 20.23 16.44 -10.80
C VAL A 17 18.85 16.31 -11.47
N ALA A 18 18.50 17.22 -12.38
CA ALA A 18 17.21 17.22 -13.08
C ALA A 18 17.17 16.31 -14.32
N ALA A 19 18.31 15.97 -14.92
CA ALA A 19 18.40 15.14 -16.13
C ALA A 19 18.51 13.64 -15.87
N TYR A 20 18.58 13.22 -14.61
CA TYR A 20 18.28 11.85 -14.23
C TYR A 20 16.90 11.83 -13.58
N PRO A 21 15.82 11.57 -14.35
CA PRO A 21 14.74 10.80 -13.75
C PRO A 21 15.41 9.48 -13.35
N SER A 22 15.78 9.35 -12.07
CA SER A 22 16.07 8.02 -11.55
C SER A 22 14.79 7.24 -11.82
N GLU A 23 14.83 6.31 -12.75
CA GLU A 23 13.95 5.14 -12.67
C GLU A 23 14.06 4.71 -11.21
N ILE A 24 12.94 4.76 -10.50
CA ILE A 24 12.94 4.35 -9.10
C ILE A 24 13.32 2.88 -9.16
N GLY A 25 14.54 2.57 -8.69
CA GLY A 25 15.09 1.24 -8.78
C GLY A 25 14.20 0.23 -8.03
N ASN A 26 14.41 -1.05 -8.29
CA ASN A 26 13.75 -2.12 -7.54
C ASN A 26 13.90 -1.87 -6.03
N PRO A 27 12.79 -1.67 -5.28
CA PRO A 27 12.83 -1.35 -3.85
C PRO A 27 13.23 -2.57 -3.00
N ILE A 28 13.32 -3.76 -3.61
CA ILE A 28 13.71 -4.98 -2.91
C ILE A 28 15.23 -5.07 -2.81
N THR A 29 15.74 -5.14 -1.58
CA THR A 29 17.17 -5.32 -1.26
C THR A 29 17.48 -6.75 -0.80
N ASP A 30 18.74 -7.05 -0.52
CA ASP A 30 19.16 -8.34 0.02
C ASP A 30 18.77 -8.57 1.49
N ASP A 31 18.18 -7.56 2.15
CA ASP A 31 17.64 -7.66 3.51
C ASP A 31 16.53 -8.71 3.63
N ILE A 32 15.92 -9.14 2.52
CA ILE A 32 14.95 -10.26 2.49
C ILE A 32 15.52 -11.54 3.11
N LYS A 33 16.86 -11.72 3.10
CA LYS A 33 17.53 -12.85 3.78
C LYS A 33 17.28 -12.86 5.30
N LYS A 34 16.97 -11.71 5.90
CA LYS A 34 16.65 -11.56 7.34
C LYS A 34 15.28 -12.16 7.71
N ILE A 35 14.42 -12.48 6.75
CA ILE A 35 13.16 -13.19 6.99
C ILE A 35 13.40 -14.51 7.74
N SER A 36 14.46 -15.24 7.36
CA SER A 36 14.85 -16.49 8.01
C SER A 36 15.19 -16.31 9.49
N LEU A 37 15.86 -15.20 9.84
CA LEU A 37 16.20 -14.85 11.23
C LEU A 37 14.95 -14.50 12.03
N LEU A 38 14.07 -13.69 11.44
CA LEU A 38 12.82 -13.28 12.09
C LEU A 38 11.89 -14.48 12.37
N LYS A 39 11.77 -15.40 11.40
CA LYS A 39 10.99 -16.65 11.52
C LYS A 39 11.49 -17.54 12.66
N GLN A 40 12.80 -17.57 12.92
CA GLN A 40 13.39 -18.37 14.01
C GLN A 40 13.11 -17.77 15.40
N ASN A 41 12.90 -16.45 15.47
CA ASN A 41 12.69 -15.72 16.73
C ASN A 41 11.22 -15.59 17.14
N ILE A 42 10.29 -16.13 16.35
CA ILE A 42 8.84 -16.10 16.63
C ILE A 42 8.36 -17.54 16.87
N PRO A 43 7.57 -17.80 17.94
CA PRO A 43 7.02 -19.13 18.19
C PRO A 43 6.28 -19.69 16.97
N LYS A 44 6.50 -20.97 16.66
CA LYS A 44 5.93 -21.62 15.46
C LYS A 44 4.40 -21.67 15.48
N ASP A 45 3.82 -21.69 16.66
CA ASP A 45 2.38 -21.76 16.92
C ASP A 45 1.71 -20.39 17.08
N TYR A 46 2.49 -19.29 17.06
CA TYR A 46 1.93 -17.94 17.08
C TYR A 46 1.06 -17.70 15.83
N LYS A 47 -0.07 -17.04 16.03
CA LYS A 47 -1.07 -16.76 15.00
C LYS A 47 -1.02 -15.30 14.58
N ILE A 48 -0.62 -15.06 13.35
CA ILE A 48 -0.52 -13.74 12.73
C ILE A 48 -1.78 -13.52 11.90
N THR A 49 -2.52 -12.45 12.18
CA THR A 49 -3.67 -12.05 11.35
C THR A 49 -3.15 -11.50 10.04
N VAL A 50 -3.73 -11.95 8.94
CA VAL A 50 -3.39 -11.47 7.60
C VAL A 50 -4.68 -11.29 6.81
N GLN A 51 -4.80 -10.16 6.14
CA GLN A 51 -5.72 -10.00 5.03
C GLN A 51 -4.92 -10.23 3.74
N TYR A 52 -5.40 -11.10 2.86
CA TYR A 52 -4.66 -11.42 1.64
C TYR A 52 -5.59 -11.81 0.50
N LEU A 53 -5.10 -11.60 -0.72
CA LEU A 53 -5.69 -12.10 -1.95
C LEU A 53 -4.99 -13.40 -2.33
N PRO A 54 -5.71 -14.53 -2.44
CA PRO A 54 -5.11 -15.80 -2.84
C PRO A 54 -4.49 -15.73 -4.25
N LYS A 55 -3.33 -16.38 -4.44
CA LYS A 55 -2.59 -16.34 -5.72
C LYS A 55 -3.42 -16.88 -6.88
N GLU A 56 -4.31 -17.83 -6.60
CA GLU A 56 -5.17 -18.48 -7.60
C GLU A 56 -6.24 -17.53 -8.16
N VAL A 57 -6.53 -16.43 -7.47
CA VAL A 57 -7.56 -15.46 -7.87
C VAL A 57 -6.99 -14.41 -8.82
N SER A 58 -5.77 -13.95 -8.58
CA SER A 58 -5.17 -12.82 -9.30
C SER A 58 -3.95 -13.17 -10.13
N SER A 59 -3.68 -14.46 -10.36
CA SER A 59 -2.52 -14.92 -11.14
C SER A 59 -1.23 -14.21 -10.69
N MET A 60 -0.51 -13.54 -11.57
CA MET A 60 0.74 -12.80 -11.31
C MET A 60 0.54 -11.49 -10.54
N CYS A 61 -0.66 -10.90 -10.58
CA CYS A 61 -0.97 -9.62 -9.93
C CYS A 61 -1.05 -9.67 -8.41
N TRP A 62 -0.99 -10.87 -7.82
CA TRP A 62 -1.14 -11.04 -6.38
C TRP A 62 -0.11 -10.24 -5.58
N VAL A 63 1.11 -10.03 -6.08
CA VAL A 63 2.13 -9.23 -5.39
C VAL A 63 1.69 -7.77 -5.28
N GLN A 64 1.33 -7.16 -6.41
CA GLN A 64 0.85 -5.78 -6.42
C GLN A 64 -0.40 -5.63 -5.55
N LEU A 65 -1.36 -6.53 -5.66
CA LEU A 65 -2.62 -6.47 -4.93
C LEU A 65 -2.50 -6.79 -3.43
N ASN A 66 -1.45 -7.48 -2.99
CA ASN A 66 -1.23 -7.78 -1.57
C ASN A 66 -0.30 -6.78 -0.86
N VAL A 67 0.36 -5.87 -1.57
CA VAL A 67 1.40 -4.98 -0.99
C VAL A 67 0.90 -4.19 0.23
N PHE A 68 -0.33 -3.65 0.14
CA PHE A 68 -0.95 -2.88 1.21
C PHE A 68 -1.23 -3.73 2.45
N HIS A 69 -1.93 -4.86 2.26
CA HIS A 69 -2.34 -5.69 3.39
C HIS A 69 -1.16 -6.41 4.04
N LEU A 70 -0.11 -6.73 3.27
CA LEU A 70 1.13 -7.24 3.82
C LEU A 70 1.85 -6.16 4.66
N GLU A 71 1.87 -4.91 4.21
CA GLU A 71 2.44 -3.78 4.99
C GLU A 71 1.73 -3.63 6.34
N GLU A 72 0.39 -3.60 6.34
CA GLU A 72 -0.41 -3.48 7.56
C GLU A 72 -0.20 -4.68 8.51
N SER A 73 -0.21 -5.90 7.98
CA SER A 73 0.08 -7.10 8.77
C SER A 73 1.47 -7.07 9.42
N LEU A 74 2.49 -6.56 8.70
CA LEU A 74 3.83 -6.40 9.26
C LEU A 74 3.90 -5.27 10.30
N LYS A 75 3.17 -4.16 10.12
CA LYS A 75 3.06 -3.11 11.16
C LYS A 75 2.46 -3.68 12.44
N ASP A 76 1.40 -4.45 12.34
CA ASP A 76 0.76 -5.10 13.48
C ASP A 76 1.70 -6.09 14.19
N LEU A 77 2.50 -6.84 13.41
CA LEU A 77 3.52 -7.74 13.95
C LEU A 77 4.65 -6.96 14.65
N ALA A 78 5.11 -5.85 14.06
CA ALA A 78 6.16 -5.00 14.63
C ALA A 78 5.78 -4.45 16.01
N GLN A 79 4.50 -4.16 16.24
CA GLN A 79 3.99 -3.69 17.53
C GLN A 79 4.12 -4.74 18.65
N LYS A 80 4.30 -6.02 18.32
CA LYS A 80 4.51 -7.08 19.32
C LYS A 80 5.91 -7.09 19.91
N PHE A 81 6.84 -6.35 19.31
CA PHE A 81 8.23 -6.27 19.75
C PHE A 81 8.53 -4.95 20.47
N GLY A 82 9.40 -5.04 21.47
CA GLY A 82 9.91 -3.85 22.17
C GLY A 82 10.67 -2.92 21.23
N ASN A 83 10.78 -1.63 21.61
CA ASN A 83 11.32 -0.58 20.75
C ASN A 83 12.79 -0.74 20.35
N ILE A 84 13.56 -1.56 21.08
CA ILE A 84 15.00 -1.80 20.84
C ILE A 84 15.22 -3.23 20.30
N SER A 85 14.17 -3.90 19.86
CA SER A 85 14.26 -5.28 19.36
C SER A 85 14.75 -5.31 17.93
N SER A 86 15.81 -6.08 17.66
CA SER A 86 16.28 -6.31 16.29
C SER A 86 15.21 -6.93 15.39
N ASN A 87 14.27 -7.71 15.95
CA ASN A 87 13.13 -8.22 15.18
C ASN A 87 12.22 -7.08 14.69
N LYS A 88 12.01 -6.06 15.53
CA LYS A 88 11.25 -4.86 15.14
C LYS A 88 11.96 -4.11 14.03
N ASP A 89 13.29 -3.98 14.12
CA ASP A 89 14.11 -3.32 13.10
C ASP A 89 14.04 -4.07 11.76
N TYR A 90 14.12 -5.40 11.78
CA TYR A 90 13.99 -6.22 10.56
C TYR A 90 12.60 -6.06 9.93
N ILE A 91 11.53 -6.07 10.73
CA ILE A 91 10.17 -5.84 10.23
C ILE A 91 10.03 -4.42 9.66
N ALA A 92 10.62 -3.41 10.32
CA ALA A 92 10.60 -2.03 9.84
C ALA A 92 11.26 -1.89 8.46
N THR A 93 12.36 -2.60 8.20
CA THR A 93 12.97 -2.67 6.87
C THR A 93 11.99 -3.23 5.82
N PHE A 94 11.28 -4.31 6.13
CA PHE A 94 10.28 -4.87 5.21
C PHE A 94 9.09 -3.93 4.99
N ILE A 95 8.63 -3.23 6.02
CA ILE A 95 7.59 -2.20 5.90
C ILE A 95 8.05 -1.09 4.95
N GLN A 96 9.29 -0.62 5.09
CA GLN A 96 9.85 0.41 4.21
C GLN A 96 9.89 -0.06 2.75
N MET A 97 10.34 -1.29 2.48
CA MET A 97 10.32 -1.86 1.13
C MET A 97 8.92 -1.84 0.53
N LEU A 98 7.90 -2.23 1.31
CA LEU A 98 6.50 -2.24 0.85
C LEU A 98 5.96 -0.84 0.60
N GLN A 99 6.35 0.15 1.41
CA GLN A 99 5.99 1.55 1.19
C GLN A 99 6.61 2.10 -0.09
N GLU A 100 7.87 1.77 -0.36
CA GLU A 100 8.55 2.12 -1.61
C GLU A 100 7.90 1.42 -2.81
N MET A 101 7.55 0.14 -2.70
CA MET A 101 6.76 -0.57 -3.73
C MET A 101 5.44 0.13 -4.02
N ARG A 102 4.66 0.49 -2.99
CA ARG A 102 3.39 1.21 -3.16
C ARG A 102 3.58 2.54 -3.87
N TYR A 103 4.64 3.26 -3.53
CA TYR A 103 4.97 4.52 -4.18
C TYR A 103 5.28 4.32 -5.67
N ILE A 104 6.01 3.25 -6.03
CA ILE A 104 6.34 2.90 -7.41
C ILE A 104 5.11 2.48 -8.21
N ILE A 105 4.25 1.61 -7.64
CA ILE A 105 3.00 1.17 -8.27
C ILE A 105 2.09 2.40 -8.52
N GLY A 106 2.07 3.33 -7.57
CA GLY A 106 1.38 4.60 -7.71
C GLY A 106 -0.15 4.48 -7.55
N ASN A 107 -0.85 5.45 -8.14
CA ASN A 107 -2.26 5.72 -7.83
C ASN A 107 -3.25 4.66 -8.34
N SER A 108 -2.84 3.78 -9.25
CA SER A 108 -3.71 2.69 -9.75
C SER A 108 -3.92 1.60 -8.71
N LEU A 109 -3.00 1.44 -7.74
CA LEU A 109 -3.05 0.40 -6.73
C LEU A 109 -4.39 0.33 -5.99
N GLU A 110 -4.86 1.48 -5.48
CA GLU A 110 -6.09 1.55 -4.70
C GLU A 110 -7.32 1.16 -5.54
N SER A 111 -7.34 1.55 -6.83
CA SER A 111 -8.42 1.17 -7.75
C SER A 111 -8.40 -0.34 -8.01
N SER A 112 -7.24 -0.91 -8.31
CA SER A 112 -7.10 -2.35 -8.54
C SER A 112 -7.45 -3.14 -7.28
N MET A 113 -7.03 -2.71 -6.08
CA MET A 113 -7.43 -3.36 -4.83
C MET A 113 -8.94 -3.33 -4.63
N LEU A 114 -9.61 -2.21 -4.94
CA LEU A 114 -11.07 -2.10 -4.81
C LEU A 114 -11.82 -3.07 -5.74
N GLU A 115 -11.33 -3.28 -6.95
CA GLU A 115 -11.90 -4.22 -7.91
C GLU A 115 -11.81 -5.68 -7.42
N PHE A 116 -10.76 -6.02 -6.67
CA PHE A 116 -10.59 -7.34 -6.06
C PHE A 116 -11.17 -7.46 -4.64
N GLN A 117 -11.84 -6.43 -4.12
CA GLN A 117 -12.21 -6.34 -2.70
C GLN A 117 -13.00 -7.56 -2.18
N CYS A 118 -13.89 -8.12 -2.99
CA CYS A 118 -14.72 -9.27 -2.61
C CYS A 118 -13.96 -10.60 -2.50
N HIS A 119 -12.69 -10.63 -2.92
CA HIS A 119 -11.85 -11.83 -2.95
C HIS A 119 -10.80 -11.87 -1.84
N TYR A 120 -10.55 -10.75 -1.16
CA TYR A 120 -9.66 -10.75 0.00
C TYR A 120 -10.23 -11.61 1.12
N ARG A 121 -9.33 -12.31 1.79
CA ARG A 121 -9.64 -13.17 2.93
C ARG A 121 -8.87 -12.69 4.14
N GLU A 122 -9.53 -12.67 5.28
CA GLU A 122 -8.86 -12.49 6.57
C GLU A 122 -8.69 -13.87 7.22
N GLU A 123 -7.44 -14.25 7.50
CA GLU A 123 -7.10 -15.50 8.16
C GLU A 123 -6.09 -15.27 9.28
N LYS A 124 -5.97 -16.25 10.19
CA LYS A 124 -4.91 -16.30 11.19
C LYS A 124 -3.94 -17.42 10.84
N TRP A 125 -2.74 -17.05 10.42
CA TRP A 125 -1.72 -18.00 9.99
C TRP A 125 -0.71 -18.29 11.08
N LEU A 126 -0.30 -19.57 11.15
CA LEU A 126 0.86 -19.94 11.94
C LEU A 126 2.12 -19.28 11.35
N THR A 127 3.05 -18.92 12.22
CA THR A 127 4.34 -18.28 11.87
C THR A 127 5.01 -18.90 10.63
N PRO A 128 5.12 -20.23 10.46
CA PRO A 128 5.77 -20.81 9.28
C PRO A 128 5.05 -20.48 7.96
N ARG A 129 3.71 -20.53 7.93
CA ARG A 129 2.90 -20.22 6.75
C ARG A 129 2.97 -18.73 6.43
N TYR A 130 2.92 -17.88 7.45
CA TYR A 130 3.04 -16.44 7.28
C TYR A 130 4.38 -16.06 6.64
N PHE A 131 5.50 -16.49 7.21
CA PHE A 131 6.81 -16.11 6.66
C PHE A 131 7.12 -16.78 5.33
N GLN A 132 6.50 -17.92 5.00
CA GLN A 132 6.56 -18.45 3.64
C GLN A 132 5.87 -17.52 2.64
N PHE A 133 4.69 -16.97 2.98
CA PHE A 133 4.02 -15.98 2.14
C PHE A 133 4.86 -14.70 1.98
N VAL A 134 5.47 -14.20 3.06
CA VAL A 134 6.35 -13.01 3.01
C VAL A 134 7.57 -13.25 2.11
N GLU A 135 8.21 -14.41 2.25
CA GLU A 135 9.37 -14.79 1.43
C GLU A 135 8.99 -14.94 -0.05
N ASP A 136 7.91 -15.65 -0.36
CA ASP A 136 7.38 -15.78 -1.71
C ASP A 136 7.05 -14.42 -2.33
N PHE A 137 6.47 -13.51 -1.53
CA PHE A 137 6.09 -12.17 -1.97
C PHE A 137 7.31 -11.39 -2.43
N PHE A 138 8.32 -11.26 -1.56
CA PHE A 138 9.51 -10.48 -1.88
C PHE A 138 10.35 -11.10 -2.98
N ASN A 139 10.46 -12.43 -3.03
CA ASN A 139 11.16 -13.11 -4.12
C ASN A 139 10.48 -12.88 -5.47
N THR A 140 9.14 -12.93 -5.50
CA THR A 140 8.36 -12.69 -6.73
C THR A 140 8.46 -11.22 -7.13
N ALA A 141 8.34 -10.29 -6.19
CA ALA A 141 8.52 -8.85 -6.43
C ALA A 141 9.91 -8.54 -7.01
N ASN A 142 10.95 -9.22 -6.53
CA ASN A 142 12.32 -9.03 -7.01
C ASN A 142 12.56 -9.57 -8.43
N SER A 143 11.79 -10.57 -8.87
CA SER A 143 11.91 -11.16 -10.21
C SER A 143 10.97 -10.58 -11.25
N SER A 144 9.88 -9.95 -10.83
CA SER A 144 8.84 -9.44 -11.72
C SER A 144 9.28 -8.11 -12.36
N ARG A 145 9.15 -8.00 -13.69
CA ARG A 145 9.58 -6.84 -14.47
C ARG A 145 8.51 -6.31 -15.43
N GLU A 146 7.33 -6.89 -15.42
CA GLU A 146 6.28 -6.59 -16.39
C GLU A 146 5.03 -6.09 -15.67
N ASP A 147 4.49 -4.99 -16.18
CA ASP A 147 3.18 -4.48 -15.81
C ASP A 147 2.13 -5.38 -16.48
N GLU A 148 1.56 -6.32 -15.73
CA GLU A 148 0.44 -7.13 -16.21
C GLU A 148 -0.89 -6.44 -15.88
N ASP A 149 -1.83 -6.48 -16.83
CA ASP A 149 -3.17 -5.96 -16.64
C ASP A 149 -3.99 -6.95 -15.80
N CYS A 150 -4.46 -6.49 -14.64
CA CYS A 150 -5.04 -7.33 -13.61
C CYS A 150 -6.57 -7.33 -13.72
N GLU A 151 -7.16 -8.34 -14.36
CA GLU A 151 -8.62 -8.45 -14.45
C GLU A 151 -9.20 -9.34 -13.33
N PRO A 152 -10.16 -8.85 -12.52
CA PRO A 152 -10.72 -9.62 -11.42
C PRO A 152 -11.68 -10.71 -11.92
N PRO A 153 -11.65 -11.92 -11.33
CA PRO A 153 -12.69 -12.91 -11.59
C PRO A 153 -14.03 -12.49 -10.95
N PRO A 154 -15.17 -13.09 -11.38
CA PRO A 154 -16.46 -12.83 -10.76
C PRO A 154 -16.46 -13.12 -9.25
N CYS A 155 -17.06 -12.24 -8.46
CA CYS A 155 -17.15 -12.42 -7.00
C CYS A 155 -17.86 -13.75 -6.64
N PRO A 156 -17.44 -14.44 -5.57
CA PRO A 156 -18.11 -15.65 -5.11
C PRO A 156 -19.58 -15.37 -4.79
N ALA A 157 -20.49 -16.19 -5.30
CA ALA A 157 -21.90 -16.07 -4.99
C ALA A 157 -22.11 -16.29 -3.48
N THR A 158 -22.65 -15.28 -2.78
CA THR A 158 -23.05 -15.44 -1.38
C THR A 158 -24.16 -16.49 -1.33
N ILE A 159 -23.86 -17.69 -0.84
CA ILE A 159 -24.90 -18.66 -0.51
C ILE A 159 -25.66 -18.08 0.68
N LYS A 160 -26.78 -17.38 0.41
CA LYS A 160 -27.78 -17.11 1.43
C LYS A 160 -28.31 -18.47 1.85
N ALA A 161 -27.87 -18.96 3.00
CA ALA A 161 -28.46 -20.12 3.66
C ALA A 161 -29.94 -19.82 3.90
N THR A 162 -30.78 -20.20 2.93
CA THR A 162 -32.23 -20.17 3.07
C THR A 162 -32.56 -21.41 3.89
N THR A 163 -32.62 -21.26 5.20
CA THR A 163 -33.18 -22.26 6.09
C THR A 163 -34.65 -22.41 5.71
N THR A 164 -34.95 -23.42 4.88
CA THR A 164 -36.32 -23.91 4.64
C THR A 164 -36.87 -24.38 5.97
N THR A 165 -37.56 -23.49 6.68
CA THR A 165 -38.35 -23.83 7.85
C THR A 165 -39.81 -23.78 7.42
N LEU A 166 -40.46 -24.93 7.55
CA LEU A 166 -41.88 -25.15 7.28
C LEU A 166 -42.75 -24.06 7.94
N ALA A 167 -43.77 -23.62 7.21
CA ALA A 167 -44.75 -22.61 7.60
C ALA A 167 -45.50 -22.95 8.91
N THR A 168 -45.77 -21.94 9.75
CA THR A 168 -47.08 -21.56 10.35
C THR A 168 -46.93 -20.24 11.14
N MET A 169 -47.83 -19.27 10.88
CA MET A 169 -47.92 -17.85 11.35
C MET A 169 -48.44 -17.70 12.82
N PRO A 170 -48.65 -16.49 13.46
CA PRO A 170 -48.57 -15.06 13.00
C PRO A 170 -47.91 -13.97 13.94
N THR A 171 -47.47 -12.85 13.31
CA THR A 171 -47.32 -11.37 13.62
C THR A 171 -47.48 -10.79 15.06
N PRO A 172 -46.96 -9.58 15.47
CA PRO A 172 -46.41 -8.41 14.72
C PRO A 172 -45.15 -7.69 15.36
N PRO A 173 -44.79 -6.44 14.97
CA PRO A 173 -43.61 -6.04 14.17
C PRO A 173 -42.34 -5.66 14.97
N PRO A 174 -41.14 -5.55 14.34
CA PRO A 174 -40.06 -4.74 14.89
C PRO A 174 -39.82 -3.46 14.09
N THR A 175 -39.91 -2.38 14.85
CA THR A 175 -39.29 -1.05 14.73
C THR A 175 -38.13 -0.95 13.73
N GLN A 176 -38.28 -0.02 12.78
CA GLN A 176 -37.22 0.41 11.87
C GLN A 176 -36.10 1.11 12.63
N ILE A 177 -34.92 0.49 12.69
CA ILE A 177 -33.67 1.19 12.98
C ILE A 177 -32.98 1.47 11.65
N ARG A 178 -32.93 2.75 11.32
CA ARG A 178 -32.30 3.34 10.14
C ARG A 178 -30.78 3.24 10.28
N SER A 179 -30.14 2.37 9.50
CA SER A 179 -28.69 2.41 9.31
C SER A 179 -28.33 3.63 8.47
N GLN A 180 -27.53 4.51 9.07
CA GLN A 180 -27.04 5.74 8.48
C GLN A 180 -25.96 5.38 7.44
N ASP A 181 -26.33 5.50 6.17
CA ASP A 181 -25.42 5.46 5.03
C ASP A 181 -24.54 6.72 5.06
N GLY A 182 -23.26 6.53 5.37
CA GLY A 182 -22.23 7.57 5.33
C GLY A 182 -21.71 7.76 3.90
N SER A 183 -22.59 8.14 2.97
CA SER A 183 -22.20 8.55 1.63
C SER A 183 -21.47 9.90 1.72
N MET A 184 -20.15 9.88 1.62
CA MET A 184 -19.35 11.10 1.53
C MET A 184 -19.63 11.77 0.17
N ASN A 185 -20.30 12.91 0.22
CA ASN A 185 -20.75 13.67 -0.95
C ASN A 185 -19.58 13.97 -1.91
N PRO A 186 -19.67 13.65 -3.22
CA PRO A 186 -18.58 13.87 -4.19
C PRO A 186 -18.14 15.33 -4.33
N ARG A 187 -18.97 16.29 -3.87
CA ARG A 187 -18.62 17.72 -3.79
C ARG A 187 -17.53 18.03 -2.76
N VAL A 188 -17.40 17.23 -1.70
CA VAL A 188 -16.41 17.43 -0.63
C VAL A 188 -15.00 17.07 -1.12
N LEU A 189 -14.88 16.01 -1.92
CA LEU A 189 -13.61 15.60 -2.53
C LEU A 189 -13.10 16.66 -3.52
N THR A 190 -13.99 17.23 -4.33
CA THR A 190 -13.64 18.28 -5.30
C THR A 190 -13.14 19.56 -4.61
N GLU A 191 -13.75 19.95 -3.48
CA GLU A 191 -13.30 21.12 -2.70
C GLU A 191 -11.97 20.90 -1.99
N ILE A 192 -11.71 19.68 -1.48
CA ILE A 192 -10.42 19.33 -0.86
C ILE A 192 -9.29 19.34 -1.90
N MET A 193 -9.52 18.78 -3.08
CA MET A 193 -8.54 18.79 -4.18
C MET A 193 -8.24 20.21 -4.66
N LYS A 194 -9.27 21.07 -4.74
CA LYS A 194 -9.12 22.48 -5.14
C LYS A 194 -8.30 23.29 -4.13
N LYS A 195 -8.51 23.09 -2.83
CA LYS A 195 -7.66 23.68 -1.78
C LYS A 195 -6.22 23.20 -1.82
N SER A 196 -5.98 21.91 -2.10
CA SER A 196 -4.65 21.34 -2.25
C SER A 196 -3.91 21.93 -3.46
N LEU A 197 -4.60 22.11 -4.58
CA LEU A 197 -4.03 22.69 -5.80
C LEU A 197 -3.63 24.16 -5.62
N TYR A 198 -4.46 24.95 -4.93
CA TYR A 198 -4.11 26.34 -4.60
C TYR A 198 -2.91 26.41 -3.65
N SER A 199 -2.81 25.50 -2.68
CA SER A 199 -1.66 25.43 -1.75
C SER A 199 -0.33 25.16 -2.46
N LEU A 200 -0.34 24.35 -3.52
CA LEU A 200 0.85 24.02 -4.33
C LEU A 200 1.29 25.16 -5.26
N LEU A 201 0.35 26.02 -5.71
CA LEU A 201 0.62 27.18 -6.55
C LEU A 201 1.30 28.34 -5.79
N PHE A 202 1.23 28.38 -4.46
CA PHE A 202 1.88 29.44 -3.67
C PHE A 202 3.42 29.35 -3.72
N ILE A 203 3.98 28.15 -3.76
CA ILE A 203 5.44 27.94 -3.76
C ILE A 203 6.11 28.54 -5.01
N PRO A 204 5.66 28.26 -6.25
CA PRO A 204 6.26 28.87 -7.44
C PRO A 204 6.00 30.38 -7.55
N VAL A 205 4.86 30.88 -7.03
CA VAL A 205 4.55 32.32 -7.04
C VAL A 205 5.44 33.09 -6.07
N ILE A 206 5.67 32.58 -4.86
CA ILE A 206 6.58 33.20 -3.89
C ILE A 206 8.02 33.18 -4.44
N ALA A 207 8.44 32.07 -5.05
CA ALA A 207 9.75 31.99 -5.70
C ALA A 207 9.91 33.03 -6.82
N ALA A 208 8.88 33.23 -7.66
CA ALA A 208 8.90 34.24 -8.72
C ALA A 208 8.97 35.68 -8.16
N VAL A 209 8.22 35.98 -7.10
CA VAL A 209 8.26 37.30 -6.44
C VAL A 209 9.63 37.57 -5.82
N LEU A 210 10.24 36.57 -5.17
CA LEU A 210 11.59 36.69 -4.61
C LEU A 210 12.64 36.90 -5.70
N LEU A 211 12.53 36.21 -6.84
CA LEU A 211 13.42 36.38 -7.98
C LEU A 211 13.29 37.77 -8.63
N LEU A 212 12.08 38.33 -8.67
CA LEU A 212 11.84 39.70 -9.17
C LEU A 212 12.33 40.76 -8.19
N ALA A 213 12.10 40.57 -6.89
CA ALA A 213 12.56 41.48 -5.83
C ALA A 213 14.10 41.52 -5.70
N TRP A 214 14.78 40.43 -6.02
CA TRP A 214 16.25 40.37 -5.99
C TRP A 214 16.92 40.91 -7.27
N LYS A 215 16.13 41.20 -8.31
CA LYS A 215 16.59 41.74 -9.59
C LYS A 215 16.45 43.27 -9.70
N VAL A 216 15.88 43.91 -8.66
CA VAL A 216 15.87 45.36 -8.44
C VAL A 216 17.06 45.77 -7.59
#